data_AF-A0A3M9Z148-F1
#
_entry.id   AF-A0A3M9Z148-F1
#
_cell.length_a   1.000
_cell.length_b   1.000
_cell.length_c   1.000
_cell.angle_alpha   90.00
_cell.angle_beta   90.00
_cell.angle_gamma   90.00
#
_symmetry.space_group_name_H-M   'P 1'
#
loop_
_entity.id
_entity.type
_entity.pdbx_description
1 polymer ?
#
loop_
_entity_poly.entity_id
_entity_poly.type
_entity_poly.pdbx_seq_one_letter_code
_entity_poly.pdbx_strand_id
1 'polypeptide(L)' 'MKTEPIDSREFITRENAKSTTVEWIEIFYNRQRLHSTLNYLSPVQFEEQYWSSLQQATAA' A
#
# COMPACT_ATOMS: atom_id res chain seq x y z
N MET A 1 14.87 -8.55 -8.33
CA MET A 1 14.60 -7.37 -7.47
C MET A 1 13.44 -6.61 -8.07
N LYS A 2 12.38 -6.33 -7.30
CA LYS A 2 11.29 -5.46 -7.75
C LYS A 2 11.69 -4.04 -7.36
N THR A 3 12.33 -3.34 -8.29
CA THR A 3 12.78 -1.96 -8.08
C THR A 3 11.61 -1.05 -8.38
N GLU A 4 11.11 -0.35 -7.37
CA GLU A 4 10.12 0.70 -7.62
C GLU A 4 10.86 1.98 -8.00
N PRO A 5 10.35 2.75 -8.98
CA PRO A 5 10.84 4.09 -9.25
C PRO A 5 10.35 4.99 -8.11
N ILE A 6 10.99 4.88 -6.95
CA ILE A 6 10.95 5.94 -5.96
C ILE A 6 11.70 7.08 -6.63
N ASP A 7 10.95 8.14 -6.96
CA ASP A 7 11.50 9.39 -7.45
C ASP A 7 12.61 9.80 -6.48
N SER A 8 13.86 9.76 -6.94
CA SER A 8 15.05 9.98 -6.13
C SER A 8 15.20 11.47 -5.83
N ARG A 9 14.17 12.06 -5.21
CA ARG A 9 14.18 13.45 -4.78
C ARG A 9 15.11 13.56 -3.58
N GLU A 10 16.05 14.49 -3.66
CA GLU A 10 16.85 14.86 -2.51
C GLU A 10 15.96 15.50 -1.46
N PHE A 11 15.92 14.91 -0.27
CA PHE A 11 15.18 15.49 0.84
C PHE A 11 15.96 16.66 1.43
N ILE A 12 15.51 17.88 1.12
CA ILE A 12 16.12 19.12 1.61
C ILE A 12 16.05 19.20 3.15
N THR A 13 15.01 18.62 3.77
CA THR A 13 14.83 18.58 5.22
C THR A 13 14.31 17.23 5.71
N ARG A 14 14.57 16.91 6.99
CA ARG A 14 14.03 15.71 7.65
C ARG A 14 12.50 15.69 7.66
N GLU A 15 11.86 16.85 7.73
CA GLU A 15 10.40 16.98 7.70
C GLU A 15 9.83 16.64 6.32
N ASN A 16 10.46 17.13 5.25
CA ASN A 16 10.11 16.77 3.89
C ASN A 16 10.24 15.25 3.66
N ALA A 17 11.35 14.65 4.10
CA ALA A 17 11.55 13.20 4.03
C ALA A 17 10.43 12.41 4.70
N LYS A 18 10.01 12.85 5.89
CA LYS A 18 8.91 12.22 6.62
C LYS A 18 7.59 12.34 5.85
N SER A 19 7.26 13.55 5.37
CA SER A 19 6.01 13.78 4.65
C SER A 19 5.93 12.94 3.37
N THR A 20 6.99 12.94 2.55
CA THR A 20 7.04 12.11 1.34
C THR A 20 6.99 10.61 1.67
N THR A 21 7.62 10.17 2.76
CA THR A 21 7.57 8.76 3.18
C THR A 21 6.14 8.35 3.55
N VAL A 22 5.45 9.18 4.34
CA VAL A 22 4.05 8.92 4.72
C VAL A 22 3.15 8.91 3.51
N GLU A 23 3.29 9.89 2.62
CA GLU A 23 2.53 9.96 1.37
C GLU A 23 2.75 8.71 0.50
N TRP A 24 4.00 8.29 0.34
CA TRP A 24 4.33 7.09 -0.42
C TRP A 24 3.73 5.83 0.21
N ILE A 25 3.78 5.67 1.54
CA ILE A 25 3.19 4.52 2.24
C ILE A 25 1.66 4.53 2.09
N GLU A 26 1.01 5.66 2.38
CA GLU A 26 -0.45 5.72 2.49
C GLU A 26 -1.16 5.75 1.14
N ILE A 27 -0.62 6.49 0.17
CA ILE A 27 -1.26 6.71 -1.11
C ILE A 27 -0.80 5.67 -2.13
N PHE A 28 0.51 5.48 -2.25
CA PHE A 28 1.04 4.57 -3.27
C PHE A 28 1.08 3.13 -2.78
N TYR A 29 1.82 2.84 -1.70
CA TYR A 29 2.07 1.47 -1.26
C TYR A 29 0.77 0.78 -0.81
N ASN A 30 0.03 1.36 0.13
CA ASN A 30 -1.15 0.71 0.71
C ASN A 30 -2.33 0.63 -0.27
N ARG A 31 -2.54 1.65 -1.10
CA ARG A 31 -3.75 1.74 -1.94
C ARG A 31 -3.55 1.33 -3.40
N GLN A 32 -2.36 1.54 -3.97
CA GLN A 32 -2.15 1.39 -5.41
C GLN A 32 -1.14 0.30 -5.79
N ARG A 33 -0.15 0.01 -4.94
CA ARG A 33 0.91 -0.96 -5.27
C ARG A 33 0.34 -2.37 -5.34
N LEU A 34 0.50 -3.01 -6.50
CA LEU A 34 0.03 -4.37 -6.71
C LEU A 34 1.10 -5.39 -6.34
N HIS A 35 0.70 -6.43 -5.59
CA HIS A 35 1.58 -7.50 -5.16
C HIS A 35 1.20 -8.82 -5.83
N SER A 36 2.13 -9.46 -6.53
CA SER A 36 1.89 -10.76 -7.19
C SER A 36 1.54 -11.86 -6.20
N THR A 37 2.06 -11.79 -4.97
CA THR A 37 1.69 -12.69 -3.86
C THR A 37 0.28 -12.46 -3.33
N LEU A 38 -0.29 -11.27 -3.56
CA LEU A 38 -1.67 -10.92 -3.23
C LEU A 38 -2.59 -10.99 -4.46
N ASN A 39 -2.25 -11.85 -5.44
CA ASN A 39 -2.99 -11.98 -6.70
C ASN A 39 -3.17 -10.65 -7.45
N TYR A 40 -2.14 -9.81 -7.42
CA TYR A 40 -2.15 -8.46 -8.00
C TYR A 40 -3.18 -7.51 -7.39
N LEU A 41 -3.46 -7.65 -6.09
CA LEU A 41 -4.21 -6.68 -5.30
C LEU A 41 -3.28 -5.73 -4.55
N SER A 42 -3.79 -4.55 -4.22
CA SER A 42 -3.16 -3.69 -3.22
C SER A 42 -3.41 -4.19 -1.79
N PRO A 43 -2.56 -3.81 -0.82
CA PRO A 43 -2.76 -4.19 0.58
C PRO A 43 -4.17 -3.89 1.10
N VAL A 44 -4.70 -2.69 0.82
CA VAL A 44 -6.06 -2.30 1.23
C VAL A 44 -7.11 -3.20 0.58
N GLN A 45 -7.01 -3.46 -0.73
CA GLN A 45 -7.96 -4.33 -1.43
C GLN A 45 -7.94 -5.76 -0.87
N PHE A 46 -6.76 -6.25 -0.54
CA PHE A 46 -6.60 -7.58 0.05
C PHE A 46 -7.29 -7.66 1.42
N GLU A 47 -7.07 -6.66 2.29
CA GLU A 47 -7.73 -6.59 3.60
C GLU A 47 -9.26 -6.45 3.46
N GLU A 48 -9.75 -5.61 2.55
CA GLU A 48 -11.19 -5.44 2.28
C GLU A 48 -11.86 -6.76 1.88
N GLN A 49 -11.22 -7.54 1.00
CA GLN A 49 -11.71 -8.86 0.61
C GLN A 49 -11.71 -9.84 1.79
N TYR A 50 -10.64 -9.83 2.59
CA TYR A 50 -10.55 -10.67 3.79
C TYR A 50 -11.70 -10.37 4.77
N TRP A 51 -11.92 -9.10 5.11
CA TRP A 51 -12.99 -8.70 6.02
C TRP A 51 -14.39 -8.98 5.46
N SER A 52 -14.61 -8.74 4.16
CA SER A 52 -15.87 -9.06 3.49
C SER A 52 -16.18 -10.56 3.54
N SER A 53 -15.16 -11.41 3.35
CA SER A 53 -15.33 -12.87 3.42
C SER A 53 -15.68 -13.35 4.84
N LEU A 54 -15.05 -12.76 5.86
CA LEU A 54 -15.35 -13.07 7.25
C LEU A 54 -16.75 -12.64 7.67
N GLN A 55 -17.21 -11.47 7.20
CA GLN A 55 -18.57 -11.00 7.45
C GLN A 55 -19.61 -11.96 6.84
N GLN A 56 -19.40 -12.41 5.60
CA GLN A 56 -20.28 -13.39 4.96
C GLN A 56 -20.29 -14.72 5.70
N ALA A 57 -19.14 -15.20 6.16
CA ALA A 57 -19.03 -16.44 6.93
C ALA A 57 -19.67 -16.37 8.33
N THR A 58 -19.67 -15.19 8.95
CA THR A 58 -20.27 -14.98 10.28
C THR A 58 -21.78 -14.76 10.20
N ALA A 59 -22.27 -14.29 9.06
CA ALA A 59 -23.70 -14.04 8.81
C ALA A 59 -24.47 -15.26 8.27
N ALA A 60 -23.77 -16.35 7.92
CA ALA A 60 -24.33 -17.62 7.46
C ALA A 60 -24.39 -18.66 8.59
#